data_AF-A0A1G1LPT0-F1
#
_entry.id   AF-A0A1G1LPT0-F1
#
_cell.length_a   1.000
_cell.length_b   1.000
_cell.length_c   1.000
_cell.angle_alpha   90.00
_cell.angle_beta   90.00
_cell.angle_gamma   90.00
#
_symmetry.space_group_name_H-M   'P 1'
#
loop_
_entity.id
_entity.type
_entity.pdbx_description
1 polymer ?
#
loop_
_entity_poly.entity_id
_entity_poly.type
_entity_poly.pdbx_seq_one_letter_code
_entity_poly.pdbx_strand_id
1 'polypeptide(L)'
;MKKIGAIGFDWGGVILQGIDGSLADAAAEFLQVGNQDFRHAYFLHNHLINKGAESKPIDQAVEMWSRILSELGKTDRLEAFMAFVQSRPKGEVNQVMVDLLKKLKSAGWKLGLLSNASAEGARRVKTQECIKLFDVALFSADIGTMKPEPEAFKKFASALGVPMSELVFIDDSEHSLSTAQEVGYLPILFRDTDTLIEEMKRLGIVLF
;
A
#
# COMPACT_ATOMS: atom_id res chain seq x y z
N MET A 1 -4.20 14.69 24.21
CA MET A 1 -4.04 13.84 23.01
C MET A 1 -3.90 14.75 21.80
N LYS A 2 -3.07 14.41 20.81
CA LYS A 2 -3.03 15.16 19.54
C LYS A 2 -4.39 15.01 18.84
N LYS A 3 -4.90 16.10 18.26
CA LYS A 3 -6.13 16.07 17.47
C LYS A 3 -5.87 15.30 16.17
N ILE A 4 -6.72 14.32 15.85
CA ILE A 4 -6.70 13.63 14.56
C ILE A 4 -7.65 14.35 13.62
N GLY A 5 -7.18 14.66 12.40
CA GLY A 5 -7.91 15.38 11.37
C GLY A 5 -8.28 14.52 10.17
N ALA A 6 -7.51 13.48 9.87
CA ALA A 6 -7.81 12.50 8.83
C ALA A 6 -7.16 11.15 9.11
N ILE A 7 -7.72 10.11 8.49
CA ILE A 7 -7.22 8.74 8.55
C ILE A 7 -6.93 8.27 7.13
N GLY A 8 -5.67 8.02 6.84
CA GLY A 8 -5.19 7.51 5.57
C GLY A 8 -4.91 6.01 5.61
N PHE A 9 -5.17 5.33 4.50
CA PHE A 9 -4.98 3.90 4.35
C PHE A 9 -4.13 3.59 3.11
N ASP A 10 -3.36 2.51 3.18
CA ASP A 10 -2.91 1.81 1.98
C ASP A 10 -4.02 0.94 1.37
N TRP A 11 -3.82 0.56 0.12
CA TRP A 11 -4.68 -0.39 -0.58
C TRP A 11 -4.23 -1.85 -0.40
N GLY A 12 -3.00 -2.20 -0.77
CA GLY A 12 -2.53 -3.58 -0.82
C GLY A 12 -2.18 -4.09 0.58
N GLY A 13 -2.54 -5.33 0.92
CA GLY A 13 -2.29 -5.87 2.26
C GLY A 13 -3.19 -5.28 3.36
N VAL A 14 -3.77 -4.09 3.16
CA VAL A 14 -4.72 -3.45 4.09
C VAL A 14 -6.17 -3.68 3.64
N ILE A 15 -6.56 -3.13 2.49
CA ILE A 15 -7.95 -3.23 1.96
C ILE A 15 -8.08 -4.38 0.99
N LEU A 16 -7.06 -4.63 0.17
CA LEU A 16 -6.99 -5.73 -0.78
C LEU A 16 -6.08 -6.82 -0.20
N GLN A 17 -6.59 -8.04 -0.07
CA GLN A 17 -5.83 -9.18 0.42
C GLN A 17 -5.57 -10.18 -0.70
N GLY A 18 -4.36 -10.76 -0.71
CA GLY A 18 -4.05 -11.87 -1.60
C GLY A 18 -4.74 -13.14 -1.12
N ILE A 19 -5.39 -13.86 -2.05
CA ILE A 19 -6.08 -15.13 -1.76
C ILE A 19 -5.09 -16.20 -1.28
N ASP A 20 -3.87 -16.15 -1.79
CA ASP A 20 -2.75 -17.04 -1.51
C ASP A 20 -1.66 -16.35 -0.65
N GLY A 21 -2.05 -15.36 0.16
CA GLY A 21 -1.12 -14.57 0.98
C GLY A 21 -0.43 -13.45 0.21
N SER A 22 0.62 -12.85 0.79
CA SER A 22 1.28 -11.68 0.20
C SER A 22 2.08 -12.04 -1.06
N LEU A 23 2.34 -11.03 -1.91
CA LEU A 23 3.24 -11.23 -3.06
C LEU A 23 4.63 -11.65 -2.59
N ALA A 24 5.13 -10.98 -1.55
CA ALA A 24 6.47 -11.16 -1.04
C ALA A 24 6.70 -12.57 -0.47
N ASP A 25 5.74 -13.11 0.28
CA ASP A 25 5.91 -14.43 0.91
C ASP A 25 6.00 -15.52 -0.13
N ALA A 26 5.02 -15.59 -1.05
CA ALA A 26 5.03 -16.65 -2.05
C ALA A 26 6.14 -16.45 -3.11
N ALA A 27 6.57 -15.22 -3.38
CA ALA A 27 7.74 -14.98 -4.24
C ALA A 27 9.04 -15.46 -3.59
N ALA A 28 9.22 -15.18 -2.29
CA ALA A 28 10.38 -15.66 -1.54
C ALA A 28 10.42 -17.19 -1.48
N GLU A 29 9.27 -17.83 -1.27
CA GLU A 29 9.13 -19.29 -1.30
C GLU A 29 9.49 -19.85 -2.69
N PHE A 30 8.90 -19.31 -3.76
CA PHE A 30 9.16 -19.75 -5.14
C PHE A 30 10.64 -19.65 -5.53
N LEU A 31 11.31 -18.58 -5.10
CA LEU A 31 12.72 -18.30 -5.38
C LEU A 31 13.68 -19.02 -4.42
N GLN A 32 13.15 -19.58 -3.32
CA GLN A 32 13.91 -20.19 -2.24
C GLN A 32 14.93 -19.21 -1.66
N VAL A 33 14.44 -18.05 -1.22
CA VAL A 33 15.21 -16.97 -0.57
C VAL A 33 14.52 -16.53 0.72
N GLY A 34 15.22 -15.79 1.58
CA GLY A 34 14.60 -15.17 2.75
C GLY A 34 13.54 -14.14 2.33
N ASN A 35 12.44 -14.06 3.08
CA ASN A 35 11.40 -13.06 2.81
C ASN A 35 11.94 -11.62 2.91
N GLN A 36 12.82 -11.37 3.87
CA GLN A 36 13.46 -10.06 4.03
C GLN A 36 14.38 -9.73 2.84
N ASP A 37 15.12 -10.70 2.32
CA ASP A 37 15.98 -10.51 1.14
C ASP A 37 15.14 -10.16 -0.09
N PHE A 38 14.03 -10.90 -0.31
CA PHE A 38 13.11 -10.59 -1.40
C PHE A 38 12.51 -9.19 -1.25
N ARG A 39 12.03 -8.83 -0.05
CA ARG A 39 11.45 -7.50 0.20
C ARG A 39 12.47 -6.40 -0.03
N HIS A 40 13.71 -6.59 0.42
CA HIS A 40 14.79 -5.64 0.18
C HIS A 40 15.01 -5.41 -1.32
N ALA A 41 15.21 -6.49 -2.09
CA ALA A 41 15.36 -6.40 -3.54
C ALA A 41 14.14 -5.78 -4.23
N TYR A 42 12.93 -6.13 -3.80
CA TYR A 42 11.70 -5.55 -4.32
C TYR A 42 11.63 -4.04 -4.09
N PHE A 43 11.89 -3.55 -2.89
CA PHE A 43 11.83 -2.11 -2.59
C PHE A 43 12.93 -1.30 -3.29
N LEU A 44 14.08 -1.90 -3.64
CA LEU A 44 15.09 -1.25 -4.48
C LEU A 44 14.59 -0.92 -5.89
N HIS A 45 13.67 -1.74 -6.44
CA HIS A 45 13.32 -1.69 -7.86
C HIS A 45 11.83 -1.44 -8.16
N ASN A 46 10.93 -1.53 -7.18
CA ASN A 46 9.49 -1.37 -7.40
C ASN A 46 9.07 0.01 -7.91
N HIS A 47 9.95 1.02 -7.81
CA HIS A 47 9.76 2.34 -8.39
C HIS A 47 9.58 2.28 -9.92
N LEU A 48 10.16 1.27 -10.59
CA LEU A 48 10.05 1.07 -12.03
C LEU A 48 8.61 0.82 -12.51
N ILE A 49 7.74 0.33 -11.62
CA ILE A 49 6.30 0.15 -11.93
C ILE A 49 5.40 1.08 -11.14
N ASN A 50 5.86 1.65 -10.02
CA ASN A 50 5.02 2.47 -9.16
C ASN A 50 5.16 3.97 -9.42
N LYS A 51 6.07 4.40 -10.30
CA LYS A 51 6.20 5.81 -10.69
C LYS A 51 5.98 5.98 -12.19
N GLY A 52 5.12 6.93 -12.54
CA GLY A 52 4.86 7.34 -13.93
C GLY A 52 3.65 6.65 -14.57
N ALA A 53 2.97 7.41 -15.44
CA ALA A 53 1.74 7.00 -16.12
C ALA A 53 1.93 5.89 -17.16
N GLU A 54 3.16 5.67 -17.63
CA GLU A 54 3.52 4.64 -18.61
C GLU A 54 4.03 3.34 -17.96
N SER A 55 3.91 3.23 -16.64
CA SER A 55 4.32 2.05 -15.88
C SER A 55 3.63 0.77 -16.37
N LYS A 56 4.43 -0.31 -16.46
CA LYS A 56 3.92 -1.62 -16.84
C LYS A 56 3.14 -2.26 -15.67
N PRO A 57 2.12 -3.09 -15.98
CA PRO A 57 1.54 -4.01 -15.01
C PRO A 57 2.62 -4.87 -14.34
N ILE A 58 2.39 -5.24 -13.08
CA ILE A 58 3.37 -5.99 -12.29
C ILE A 58 3.74 -7.34 -12.93
N ASP A 59 2.79 -8.00 -13.58
CA ASP A 59 2.95 -9.26 -14.31
C ASP A 59 3.60 -9.10 -15.70
N GLN A 60 3.91 -7.87 -16.12
CA GLN A 60 4.56 -7.55 -17.39
C GLN A 60 5.87 -6.76 -17.21
N ALA A 61 6.31 -6.56 -15.96
CA ALA A 61 7.41 -5.69 -15.60
C ALA A 61 8.79 -6.35 -15.72
N VAL A 62 9.15 -6.80 -16.93
CA VAL A 62 10.37 -7.59 -17.18
C VAL A 62 11.62 -6.90 -16.65
N GLU A 63 11.78 -5.59 -16.83
CA GLU A 63 12.96 -4.86 -16.34
C GLU A 63 13.06 -4.89 -14.82
N MET A 64 11.94 -4.62 -14.11
CA MET A 64 11.90 -4.64 -12.66
C MET A 64 12.28 -6.01 -12.12
N TRP A 65 11.65 -7.07 -12.66
CA TRP A 65 11.91 -8.43 -12.20
C TRP A 65 13.31 -8.91 -12.54
N SER A 66 13.86 -8.55 -13.69
CA SER A 66 15.25 -8.84 -14.04
C SER A 66 16.22 -8.26 -13.00
N ARG A 67 16.03 -7.01 -12.58
CA ARG A 67 16.85 -6.37 -11.54
C ARG A 67 16.69 -7.04 -10.18
N ILE A 68 15.45 -7.27 -9.75
CA ILE A 68 15.16 -7.97 -8.48
C ILE A 68 15.83 -9.35 -8.43
N LEU A 69 15.72 -10.13 -9.51
CA LEU A 69 16.35 -11.45 -9.57
C LEU A 69 17.87 -11.37 -9.67
N SER A 70 18.43 -10.32 -10.25
CA SER A 70 19.87 -10.06 -10.21
C SER A 70 20.36 -9.82 -8.79
N GLU A 71 19.68 -8.98 -8.00
CA GLU A 71 20.01 -8.75 -6.59
C GLU A 71 19.97 -10.03 -5.74
N LEU A 72 19.06 -10.96 -6.09
CA LEU A 72 18.88 -12.24 -5.39
C LEU A 72 19.78 -13.37 -5.93
N GLY A 73 20.56 -13.13 -6.99
CA GLY A 73 21.34 -14.19 -7.64
C GLY A 73 20.49 -15.29 -8.29
N LYS A 74 19.30 -14.94 -8.81
CA LYS A 74 18.28 -15.83 -9.41
C LYS A 74 17.95 -15.46 -10.87
N THR A 75 18.90 -14.90 -11.61
CA THR A 75 18.65 -14.39 -12.98
C THR A 75 18.17 -15.45 -13.96
N ASP A 76 18.59 -16.71 -13.77
CA ASP A 76 18.16 -17.88 -14.52
C ASP A 76 16.68 -18.25 -14.33
N ARG A 77 16.02 -17.66 -13.32
CA ARG A 77 14.63 -17.94 -12.96
C ARG A 77 13.63 -16.95 -13.56
N LEU A 78 14.07 -15.95 -14.33
CA LEU A 78 13.22 -14.84 -14.78
C LEU A 78 11.94 -15.28 -15.48
N GLU A 79 12.04 -16.16 -16.48
CA GLU A 79 10.87 -16.62 -17.24
C GLU A 79 9.87 -17.36 -16.34
N ALA A 80 10.36 -18.32 -15.55
CA ALA A 80 9.52 -19.09 -14.64
C ALA A 80 8.90 -18.22 -13.54
N PHE A 81 9.63 -17.23 -13.03
CA PHE A 81 9.15 -16.30 -12.02
C PHE A 81 8.07 -15.36 -12.58
N MET A 82 8.26 -14.85 -13.80
CA MET A 82 7.26 -14.04 -14.49
C MET A 82 5.96 -14.83 -14.71
N ALA A 83 6.07 -16.07 -15.18
CA ALA A 83 4.92 -16.97 -15.33
C ALA A 83 4.22 -17.23 -14.00
N PHE A 84 4.98 -17.43 -12.91
CA PHE A 84 4.45 -17.53 -11.56
C PHE A 84 3.65 -16.28 -11.17
N VAL A 85 4.24 -15.07 -11.26
CA VAL A 85 3.56 -13.81 -10.93
C VAL A 85 2.29 -13.62 -11.76
N GLN A 86 2.32 -13.94 -13.06
CA GLN A 86 1.17 -13.85 -13.94
C GLN A 86 0.05 -14.83 -13.59
N SER A 87 0.42 -16.03 -13.13
CA SER A 87 -0.54 -17.09 -12.77
C SER A 87 -1.22 -16.87 -11.42
N ARG A 88 -0.72 -15.94 -10.60
CA ARG A 88 -1.26 -15.72 -9.26
C ARG A 88 -2.71 -15.25 -9.30
N PRO A 89 -3.56 -15.76 -8.39
CA PRO A 89 -4.91 -15.25 -8.26
C PRO A 89 -4.88 -13.76 -7.92
N LYS A 90 -5.81 -13.01 -8.50
CA LYS A 90 -6.00 -11.61 -8.12
C LYS A 90 -6.53 -11.57 -6.69
N GLY A 91 -6.01 -10.63 -5.90
CA GLY A 91 -6.52 -10.39 -4.56
C GLY A 91 -7.98 -9.94 -4.55
N GLU A 92 -8.60 -10.03 -3.38
CA GLU A 92 -9.98 -9.64 -3.14
C GLU A 92 -10.08 -8.53 -2.11
N VAL A 93 -11.17 -7.76 -2.16
CA VAL A 93 -11.43 -6.69 -1.21
C VAL A 93 -11.84 -7.31 0.13
N ASN A 94 -11.13 -6.97 1.20
CA ASN A 94 -11.47 -7.38 2.55
C ASN A 94 -12.74 -6.64 3.01
N GLN A 95 -13.84 -7.39 3.11
CA GLN A 95 -15.13 -6.83 3.44
C GLN A 95 -15.24 -6.33 4.89
N VAL A 96 -14.46 -6.91 5.82
CA VAL A 96 -14.37 -6.42 7.20
C VAL A 96 -13.75 -5.02 7.23
N MET A 97 -12.73 -4.77 6.41
CA MET A 97 -12.15 -3.44 6.25
C MET A 97 -13.11 -2.46 5.59
N VAL A 98 -13.88 -2.89 4.59
CA VAL A 98 -14.94 -2.06 3.98
C VAL A 98 -15.98 -1.64 5.02
N ASP A 99 -16.40 -2.55 5.90
CA ASP A 99 -17.36 -2.22 6.94
C ASP A 99 -16.78 -1.30 8.03
N LEU A 100 -15.48 -1.42 8.33
CA LEU A 100 -14.78 -0.44 9.17
C LEU A 100 -14.74 0.95 8.52
N LEU A 101 -14.41 1.04 7.23
CA LEU A 101 -14.40 2.31 6.49
C LEU A 101 -15.78 2.98 6.49
N LYS A 102 -16.87 2.20 6.32
CA LYS A 102 -18.24 2.73 6.44
C LYS A 102 -18.51 3.31 7.82
N LYS A 103 -18.15 2.61 8.90
CA LYS A 103 -18.33 3.09 10.28
C LYS A 103 -17.56 4.39 10.52
N LEU A 104 -16.30 4.45 10.09
CA LEU A 104 -15.49 5.67 10.19
C LEU A 104 -16.12 6.84 9.43
N LYS A 105 -16.60 6.60 8.20
CA LYS A 105 -17.28 7.62 7.40
C LYS A 105 -18.58 8.10 8.06
N SER A 106 -19.38 7.18 8.59
CA SER A 106 -20.61 7.51 9.33
C SER A 106 -20.35 8.29 10.62
N ALA A 107 -19.21 8.06 11.28
CA ALA A 107 -18.75 8.83 12.43
C ALA A 107 -18.16 10.21 12.07
N GLY A 108 -18.13 10.58 10.78
CA GLY A 108 -17.67 11.88 10.30
C GLY A 108 -16.16 12.01 10.11
N TRP A 109 -15.41 10.90 10.12
CA TRP A 109 -13.99 10.92 9.83
C TRP A 109 -13.72 11.20 8.35
N LYS A 110 -12.71 12.04 8.10
CA LYS A 110 -12.14 12.25 6.77
C LYS A 110 -11.21 11.08 6.44
N LEU A 111 -11.47 10.40 5.33
CA LEU A 111 -10.76 9.20 4.92
C LEU A 111 -9.94 9.44 3.65
N GLY A 112 -8.70 8.98 3.65
CA GLY A 112 -7.84 9.04 2.48
C GLY A 112 -7.28 7.67 2.08
N LEU A 113 -7.01 7.49 0.80
CA LEU A 113 -6.27 6.37 0.25
C LEU A 113 -4.97 6.88 -0.39
N LEU A 114 -3.83 6.33 0.01
CA LEU A 114 -2.54 6.58 -0.64
C LEU A 114 -1.90 5.24 -0.98
N SER A 115 -1.89 4.88 -2.26
CA SER A 115 -1.41 3.58 -2.72
C SER A 115 -0.25 3.70 -3.70
N ASN A 116 0.80 2.90 -3.44
CA ASN A 116 1.81 2.65 -4.45
C ASN A 116 1.26 1.63 -5.45
N ALA A 117 0.97 2.10 -6.66
CA ALA A 117 0.39 1.27 -7.71
C ALA A 117 0.88 1.72 -9.08
N SER A 118 1.03 0.77 -10.00
CA SER A 118 1.17 1.07 -11.42
C SER A 118 -0.09 1.74 -11.96
N ALA A 119 0.02 2.39 -13.13
CA ALA A 119 -1.12 3.05 -13.76
C ALA A 119 -2.30 2.10 -14.02
N GLU A 120 -1.99 0.85 -14.34
CA GLU A 120 -2.99 -0.20 -14.55
C GLU A 120 -3.61 -0.68 -13.24
N GLY A 121 -2.80 -0.86 -12.19
CA GLY A 121 -3.28 -1.14 -10.84
C GLY A 121 -4.20 -0.03 -10.32
N ALA A 122 -3.79 1.23 -10.46
CA ALA A 122 -4.61 2.39 -10.09
C ALA A 122 -5.97 2.40 -10.79
N ARG A 123 -6.03 2.09 -12.10
CA ARG A 123 -7.29 1.96 -12.83
C ARG A 123 -8.19 0.86 -12.25
N ARG A 124 -7.63 -0.32 -11.93
CA ARG A 124 -8.38 -1.42 -11.30
C ARG A 124 -8.90 -1.07 -9.91
N VAL A 125 -8.14 -0.30 -9.14
CA VAL A 125 -8.57 0.16 -7.82
C VAL A 125 -9.73 1.15 -7.97
N LYS A 126 -9.63 2.12 -8.89
CA LYS A 126 -10.67 3.12 -9.16
C LYS A 126 -12.03 2.53 -9.57
N THR A 127 -12.08 1.30 -10.08
CA THR A 127 -13.35 0.62 -10.41
C THR A 127 -14.02 -0.06 -9.20
N GLN A 128 -13.37 -0.12 -8.04
CA GLN A 128 -13.94 -0.74 -6.85
C GLN A 128 -14.98 0.18 -6.19
N GLU A 129 -16.12 -0.37 -5.81
CA GLU A 129 -17.22 0.39 -5.20
C GLU A 129 -16.80 1.09 -3.89
N CYS A 130 -15.94 0.46 -3.09
CA CYS A 130 -15.48 1.02 -1.82
C CYS A 130 -14.61 2.26 -1.98
N ILE A 131 -14.12 2.60 -3.18
CA ILE A 131 -13.37 3.84 -3.41
C ILE A 131 -14.19 5.09 -3.10
N LYS A 132 -15.52 5.02 -3.24
CA LYS A 132 -16.44 6.11 -2.89
C LYS A 132 -16.45 6.43 -1.38
N LEU A 133 -15.86 5.56 -0.54
CA LEU A 133 -15.71 5.81 0.89
C LEU A 133 -14.58 6.81 1.19
N PHE A 134 -13.61 6.98 0.31
CA PHE A 134 -12.52 7.94 0.51
C PHE A 134 -12.89 9.33 0.02
N ASP A 135 -12.51 10.35 0.78
CA ASP A 135 -12.60 11.76 0.38
C ASP A 135 -11.46 12.13 -0.58
N VAL A 136 -10.31 11.47 -0.41
CA VAL A 136 -9.13 11.63 -1.26
C VAL A 136 -8.56 10.26 -1.59
N ALA A 137 -8.29 9.99 -2.87
CA ALA A 137 -7.57 8.79 -3.30
C ALA A 137 -6.42 9.18 -4.24
N LEU A 138 -5.19 8.94 -3.80
CA LEU A 138 -3.98 9.20 -4.57
C LEU A 138 -3.25 7.89 -4.88
N PHE A 139 -2.77 7.79 -6.11
CA PHE A 139 -1.99 6.67 -6.61
C PHE A 139 -0.63 7.16 -7.08
N SER A 140 0.43 6.46 -6.72
CA SER A 140 1.80 6.89 -6.99
C SER A 140 2.10 7.12 -8.49
N ALA A 141 1.54 6.28 -9.37
CA ALA A 141 1.66 6.46 -10.82
C ALA A 141 1.02 7.77 -11.32
N ASP A 142 -0.05 8.24 -10.67
CA ASP A 142 -0.75 9.47 -11.04
C ASP A 142 -0.04 10.72 -10.50
N ILE A 143 0.49 10.66 -9.28
CA ILE A 143 1.08 11.83 -8.59
C ILE A 143 2.61 11.97 -8.77
N GLY A 144 3.26 10.97 -9.39
CA GLY A 144 4.68 10.98 -9.73
C GLY A 144 5.65 10.77 -8.55
N THR A 145 5.12 10.47 -7.36
CA THR A 145 5.87 10.18 -6.13
C THR A 145 5.20 9.02 -5.41
N MET A 146 5.95 8.26 -4.62
CA MET A 146 5.48 7.03 -3.99
C MET A 146 5.92 6.95 -2.53
N LYS A 147 5.20 6.20 -1.70
CA LYS A 147 5.67 5.86 -0.35
C LYS A 147 6.99 5.07 -0.45
N PRO A 148 7.97 5.30 0.42
CA PRO A 148 7.94 6.18 1.59
C PRO A 148 8.41 7.62 1.33
N GLU A 149 8.54 8.08 0.08
CA GLU A 149 9.04 9.44 -0.22
C GLU A 149 8.22 10.51 0.53
N PRO A 150 8.87 11.46 1.25
CA PRO A 150 8.17 12.52 1.98
C PRO A 150 7.15 13.30 1.16
N GLU A 151 7.43 13.48 -0.14
CA GLU A 151 6.57 14.23 -1.06
C GLU A 151 5.21 13.56 -1.30
N ALA A 152 5.15 12.22 -1.27
CA ALA A 152 3.88 11.48 -1.39
C ALA A 152 2.94 11.82 -0.23
N PHE A 153 3.45 11.82 0.99
CA PHE A 153 2.69 12.18 2.19
C PHE A 153 2.32 13.66 2.22
N LYS A 154 3.22 14.57 1.78
CA LYS A 154 2.92 16.01 1.70
C LYS A 154 1.77 16.31 0.74
N LYS A 155 1.79 15.72 -0.46
CA LYS A 155 0.70 15.82 -1.44
C LYS A 155 -0.60 15.25 -0.87
N PHE A 156 -0.51 14.11 -0.19
CA PHE A 156 -1.68 13.45 0.41
C PHE A 156 -2.32 14.27 1.53
N ALA A 157 -1.54 14.76 2.49
CA ALA A 157 -2.04 15.64 3.56
C ALA A 157 -2.61 16.96 3.01
N SER A 158 -1.96 17.54 1.99
CA SER A 158 -2.45 18.74 1.30
C SER A 158 -3.80 18.50 0.62
N ALA A 159 -3.96 17.39 -0.09
CA ALA A 159 -5.23 17.01 -0.73
C ALA A 159 -6.34 16.76 0.30
N LEU A 160 -6.01 16.16 1.45
CA LEU A 160 -6.92 15.99 2.58
C LEU A 160 -7.24 17.33 3.28
N GLY A 161 -6.42 18.36 3.10
CA GLY A 161 -6.57 19.65 3.77
C GLY A 161 -6.34 19.54 5.28
N VAL A 162 -5.38 18.73 5.73
CA VAL A 162 -5.03 18.56 7.14
C VAL A 162 -3.53 18.78 7.37
N PRO A 163 -3.11 19.27 8.55
CA PRO A 163 -1.70 19.25 8.93
C PRO A 163 -1.19 17.81 9.01
N MET A 164 0.07 17.60 8.66
CA MET A 164 0.68 16.26 8.76
C MET A 164 0.58 15.67 10.17
N SER A 165 0.73 16.50 11.20
CA SER A 165 0.63 16.10 12.61
C SER A 165 -0.76 15.63 13.03
N GLU A 166 -1.78 15.84 12.21
CA GLU A 166 -3.16 15.39 12.41
C GLU A 166 -3.53 14.20 11.49
N LEU A 167 -2.58 13.71 10.68
CA LEU A 167 -2.77 12.54 9.82
C LEU A 167 -2.35 11.27 10.55
N VAL A 168 -3.27 10.30 10.64
CA VAL A 168 -2.93 8.90 10.91
C VAL A 168 -2.80 8.19 9.58
N PHE A 169 -1.76 7.37 9.39
CA PHE A 169 -1.57 6.59 8.17
C PHE A 169 -1.36 5.10 8.47
N ILE A 170 -2.12 4.25 7.80
CA ILE A 170 -2.19 2.80 8.03
C ILE A 170 -1.65 2.07 6.81
N ASP A 171 -0.64 1.23 7.00
CA ASP A 171 0.05 0.49 5.94
C ASP A 171 0.55 -0.86 6.51
N ASP A 172 0.65 -1.90 5.69
CA ASP A 172 1.15 -3.22 6.11
C ASP A 172 2.68 -3.33 6.04
N SER A 173 3.35 -2.29 5.54
CA SER A 173 4.80 -2.28 5.32
C SER A 173 5.51 -1.25 6.20
N GLU A 174 6.42 -1.73 7.05
CA GLU A 174 7.33 -0.87 7.81
C GLU A 174 8.17 0.04 6.90
N HIS A 175 8.52 -0.44 5.70
CA HIS A 175 9.26 0.36 4.72
C HIS A 175 8.42 1.57 4.25
N SER A 176 7.13 1.37 3.97
CA SER A 176 6.21 2.46 3.59
C SER A 176 6.05 3.51 4.69
N LEU A 177 6.09 3.07 5.96
CA LEU A 177 5.93 3.91 7.16
C LEU A 177 7.25 4.54 7.66
N SER A 178 8.38 4.22 7.03
CA SER A 178 9.72 4.57 7.53
C SER A 178 9.97 6.08 7.68
N THR A 179 9.26 6.91 6.93
CA THR A 179 9.40 8.39 6.97
C THR A 179 8.41 9.07 7.93
N ALA A 180 7.63 8.32 8.72
CA ALA A 180 6.62 8.90 9.60
C ALA A 180 7.18 9.93 10.59
N GLN A 181 8.32 9.64 11.22
CA GLN A 181 8.95 10.55 12.16
C GLN A 181 9.51 11.80 11.47
N GLU A 182 10.10 11.65 10.28
CA GLU A 182 10.65 12.75 9.48
C GLU A 182 9.55 13.70 9.01
N VAL A 183 8.46 13.15 8.50
CA VAL A 183 7.38 13.90 7.85
C VAL A 183 6.39 14.43 8.89
N GLY A 184 6.15 13.66 9.97
CA GLY A 184 5.37 14.07 11.13
C GLY A 184 3.95 13.50 11.21
N TYR A 185 3.60 12.47 10.44
CA TYR A 185 2.32 11.75 10.58
C TYR A 185 2.40 10.64 11.65
N LEU A 186 1.25 10.16 12.10
CA LEU A 186 1.15 9.06 13.05
C LEU A 186 1.01 7.72 12.29
N PRO A 187 2.02 6.85 12.31
CA PRO A 187 1.95 5.57 11.60
C PRO A 187 1.19 4.53 12.43
N ILE A 188 0.42 3.68 11.76
CA ILE A 188 -0.07 2.41 12.31
C ILE A 188 0.36 1.30 11.35
N LEU A 189 1.18 0.36 11.85
CA LEU A 189 1.50 -0.85 11.11
C LEU A 189 0.29 -1.80 11.15
N PHE A 190 -0.32 -2.03 10.00
CA PHE A 190 -1.45 -2.92 9.85
C PHE A 190 -1.01 -4.38 9.99
N ARG A 191 -1.75 -5.16 10.78
CA ARG A 191 -1.55 -6.61 10.95
C ARG A 191 -2.85 -7.36 10.66
N ASP A 192 -3.92 -6.88 11.29
CA ASP A 192 -5.27 -7.36 11.14
C ASP A 192 -6.25 -6.25 11.58
N THR A 193 -7.53 -6.44 11.27
CA THR A 193 -8.56 -5.43 11.53
C THR A 193 -8.84 -5.24 13.03
N ASP A 194 -8.71 -6.29 13.85
CA ASP A 194 -8.99 -6.22 15.28
C ASP A 194 -7.93 -5.38 16.00
N THR A 195 -6.66 -5.63 15.72
CA THR A 195 -5.53 -4.86 16.26
C THR A 195 -5.58 -3.41 15.77
N LEU A 196 -5.95 -3.18 14.51
CA LEU A 196 -6.16 -1.83 13.98
C LEU A 196 -7.22 -1.07 14.77
N ILE A 197 -8.35 -1.71 15.08
CA ILE A 197 -9.44 -1.09 15.85
C ILE A 197 -8.96 -0.71 17.26
N GLU A 198 -8.18 -1.57 17.92
CA GLU A 198 -7.64 -1.26 19.25
C GLU A 198 -6.63 -0.10 19.22
N GLU A 199 -5.75 -0.04 18.22
CA GLU A 199 -4.83 1.08 18.02
C GLU A 199 -5.58 2.39 17.73
N MET A 200 -6.62 2.34 16.89
CA MET A 200 -7.49 3.49 16.64
C MET A 200 -8.16 4.02 17.91
N LYS A 201 -8.70 3.12 18.75
CA LYS A 201 -9.30 3.50 20.04
C LYS A 201 -8.29 4.17 20.97
N ARG A 202 -7.04 3.66 21.04
CA ARG A 202 -5.96 4.27 21.84
C ARG A 202 -5.62 5.68 21.39
N LEU A 203 -5.77 5.98 20.09
CA LEU A 203 -5.59 7.32 19.53
C LEU A 203 -6.82 8.22 19.68
N GLY A 204 -7.91 7.72 20.28
CA GLY A 204 -9.17 8.45 20.42
C GLY A 204 -9.99 8.53 19.13
N ILE A 205 -9.74 7.64 18.16
CA ILE A 205 -10.56 7.50 16.96
C ILE A 205 -11.80 6.69 17.34
N VAL A 206 -12.95 7.35 17.30
CA VAL A 206 -14.24 6.79 17.72
C VAL A 206 -15.01 6.26 16.50
N LEU A 207 -15.59 5.07 16.64
CA LEU A 207 -16.36 4.40 15.57
C LEU A 207 -17.88 4.63 15.67
N PHE A 208 -18.35 5.33 16.72
CA PHE A 208 -19.75 5.55 17.10
C PHE A 208 -19.96 6.80 17.98
#